data_AF-A0A2U3Q8T4-F1
#
_entry.id   AF-A0A2U3Q8T4-F1
#
_cell.length_a   1.000
_cell.length_b   1.000
_cell.length_c   1.000
_cell.angle_alpha   90.00
_cell.angle_beta   90.00
_cell.angle_gamma   90.00
#
_symmetry.space_group_name_H-M   'P 1'
#
loop_
_entity.id
_entity.type
_entity.pdbx_description
1 polymer ?
#
loop_
_entity_poly.entity_id
_entity_poly.type
_entity_poly.pdbx_seq_one_letter_code
_entity_poly.pdbx_strand_id
1 'polypeptide(L)'
;MKLFWSWQADTPGPVARFFVRDTLLEAIDALRADKDLVEPIEREARDALHLDSDRQGVPGSPDLAATIFGKIEQSAVFVADVTLVGATGGARSSSIAMSPLNMATRITHSATNLS
;
A
#
# COMPACT_ATOMS: atom_id res chain seq x y z
N MET A 1 15.94 -2.88 16.04
CA MET A 1 15.23 -3.36 14.85
C MET A 1 14.75 -2.17 14.02
N LYS A 2 14.83 -2.17 12.69
CA LYS A 2 14.42 -1.03 11.87
C LYS A 2 13.10 -1.33 11.13
N LEU A 3 12.14 -0.41 11.19
CA LEU A 3 10.93 -0.41 10.37
C LEU A 3 11.05 0.72 9.36
N PHE A 4 11.12 0.41 8.07
CA PHE A 4 11.13 1.42 7.02
C PHE A 4 9.72 1.68 6.51
N TRP A 5 9.33 2.95 6.43
CA TRP A 5 8.04 3.38 5.93
C TRP A 5 8.20 4.34 4.75
N SER A 6 7.41 4.07 3.71
CA SER A 6 7.28 4.93 2.53
C SER A 6 5.81 5.31 2.32
N TRP A 7 5.57 6.56 1.93
CA TRP A 7 4.22 7.12 1.74
C TRP A 7 3.98 7.53 0.29
N GLN A 8 2.70 7.56 -0.12
CA GLN A 8 2.30 8.18 -1.37
C GLN A 8 2.12 9.68 -1.17
N ALA A 9 2.97 10.49 -1.81
CA ALA A 9 3.00 11.94 -1.64
C ALA A 9 1.77 12.67 -2.20
N ASP A 10 1.10 12.10 -3.21
CA ASP A 10 -0.06 12.69 -3.89
C ASP A 10 -1.36 12.57 -3.08
N THR A 11 -1.33 11.88 -1.92
CA THR A 11 -2.47 11.82 -1.00
C THR A 11 -2.46 13.00 -0.01
N PRO A 12 -3.63 13.52 0.42
CA PRO A 12 -3.68 14.61 1.39
C PRO A 12 -3.01 14.23 2.72
N GLY A 13 -2.00 15.00 3.11
CA GLY A 13 -1.09 14.67 4.22
C GLY A 13 -1.76 14.28 5.55
N PRO A 14 -2.72 15.08 6.09
CA PRO A 14 -3.34 14.83 7.39
C PRO A 14 -4.07 13.49 7.50
N VAL A 15 -4.73 13.04 6.43
CA VAL A 15 -5.51 11.79 6.42
C VAL A 15 -4.70 10.59 5.92
N ALA A 16 -3.50 10.84 5.39
CA ALA A 16 -2.62 9.81 4.86
C ALA A 16 -1.30 9.79 5.63
N ARG A 17 -0.24 10.39 5.07
CA ARG A 17 1.12 10.25 5.60
C ARG A 17 1.26 10.61 7.08
N PHE A 18 0.56 11.63 7.59
CA PHE A 18 0.66 12.02 9.00
C PHE A 18 -0.03 11.01 9.90
N PHE A 19 -1.26 10.64 9.56
CA PHE A 19 -2.00 9.61 10.27
C PHE A 19 -1.23 8.29 10.35
N VAL A 20 -0.75 7.78 9.21
CA VAL A 20 0.00 6.50 9.15
C VAL A 20 1.29 6.57 9.96
N ARG A 21 2.06 7.66 9.86
CA ARG A 21 3.27 7.87 10.67
C ARG A 21 2.96 7.79 12.16
N ASP A 22 1.95 8.53 12.60
CA ASP A 22 1.62 8.66 14.02
C ASP A 22 1.12 7.31 14.57
N THR A 23 0.29 6.58 13.81
CA THR A 23 -0.11 5.20 14.17
C THR A 23 1.07 4.23 14.22
N LEU A 24 2.04 4.34 13.30
CA LEU A 24 3.25 3.50 13.34
C LEU A 24 4.11 3.79 14.57
N LEU A 25 4.24 5.05 14.96
CA LEU A 25 4.95 5.43 16.18
C LEU A 25 4.23 4.89 17.43
N GLU A 26 2.91 5.03 17.52
CA GLU A 26 2.11 4.47 18.60
C GLU A 26 2.24 2.94 18.68
N ALA A 27 2.22 2.24 17.54
CA ALA A 27 2.42 0.80 17.48
C ALA A 27 3.82 0.39 17.96
N ILE A 28 4.86 1.14 17.57
CA ILE A 28 6.23 0.91 18.06
C ILE A 28 6.30 1.08 19.58
N ASP A 29 5.67 2.10 20.13
CA ASP A 29 5.68 2.35 21.57
C ASP A 29 4.87 1.30 22.35
N ALA A 30 3.73 0.88 21.84
CA ALA A 30 2.97 -0.25 22.39
C ALA A 30 3.79 -1.55 22.38
N LEU A 31 4.50 -1.82 21.28
CA LEU A 31 5.41 -2.94 21.18
C LEU A 31 6.61 -2.80 22.12
N ARG A 32 7.05 -1.61 22.53
CA ARG A 32 8.14 -1.48 23.51
C ARG A 32 7.67 -1.63 24.97
N ALA A 33 6.44 -1.24 25.26
CA ALA A 33 5.88 -1.23 26.61
C ALA A 33 5.58 -2.64 27.14
N ASP A 34 5.15 -3.54 26.27
CA ASP A 34 4.85 -4.92 26.61
C ASP A 34 6.15 -5.71 26.86
N LYS A 35 6.48 -5.84 28.15
CA LYS A 35 7.77 -6.33 28.66
C LYS A 35 7.64 -7.59 29.50
N ASP A 36 6.41 -8.01 29.80
CA ASP A 36 6.13 -9.14 30.67
C ASP A 36 6.22 -10.42 29.81
N LEU A 37 7.13 -11.33 30.16
CA LEU A 37 7.33 -12.64 29.51
C LEU A 37 8.13 -12.66 28.18
N VAL A 38 8.99 -11.67 27.94
CA VAL A 38 9.86 -11.65 26.74
C VAL A 38 11.31 -12.02 27.10
N GLU A 39 11.92 -12.91 26.31
CA GLU A 39 13.33 -13.30 26.44
C GLU A 39 14.25 -12.06 26.32
N PRO A 40 15.42 -12.03 26.98
CA PRO A 40 16.30 -10.86 26.99
C PRO A 40 16.66 -10.33 25.60
N ILE A 41 16.95 -11.24 24.65
CA ILE A 41 17.33 -10.90 23.27
C ILE A 41 16.17 -10.21 22.53
N GLU A 42 14.95 -10.72 22.71
CA GLU A 42 13.76 -10.14 22.09
C GLU A 42 13.41 -8.78 22.70
N ARG A 43 13.62 -8.61 24.02
CA ARG A 43 13.47 -7.32 24.71
C ARG A 43 14.41 -6.27 24.13
N GLU A 44 15.69 -6.59 23.95
CA GLU A 44 16.66 -5.68 23.32
C GLU A 44 16.27 -5.32 21.88
N ALA A 45 15.79 -6.30 21.11
CA ALA A 45 15.32 -6.07 19.75
C ALA A 45 14.11 -5.12 19.69
N ARG A 46 13.15 -5.28 20.63
CA ARG A 46 11.97 -4.40 20.80
C ARG A 46 12.39 -2.99 21.25
N ASP A 47 13.31 -2.88 22.19
CA ASP A 47 13.81 -1.57 22.67
C ASP A 47 14.53 -0.80 21.56
N ALA A 48 15.29 -1.50 20.71
CA ALA A 48 15.94 -0.92 19.54
C ALA A 48 15.01 -0.73 18.33
N LEU A 49 13.71 -1.07 18.42
CA LEU A 49 12.74 -0.88 17.34
C LEU A 49 12.59 0.61 17.05
N HIS A 50 12.76 1.07 15.81
CA HIS A 50 12.56 2.48 15.46
C HIS A 50 12.03 2.63 14.04
N LEU A 51 11.36 3.76 13.80
CA LEU A 51 10.85 4.15 12.48
C LEU A 51 11.96 4.84 11.68
N ASP A 52 12.08 4.47 10.41
CA ASP A 52 12.99 5.05 9.43
C ASP A 52 12.23 5.33 8.12
N SER A 53 12.65 6.35 7.37
CA SER A 53 11.97 6.75 6.12
C SER A 53 12.90 7.54 5.20
N ASP A 54 12.56 7.61 3.91
CA ASP A 54 13.23 8.43 2.89
C ASP A 54 14.77 8.37 3.03
N ARG A 55 15.46 9.50 3.00
CA ARG A 55 16.90 9.69 3.25
C ARG A 55 17.19 10.17 4.68
N GLN A 56 16.28 9.92 5.64
CA GLN A 56 16.49 10.27 7.05
C GLN A 56 17.84 9.73 7.55
N GLY A 57 18.61 10.60 8.22
CA GLY A 57 19.91 10.24 8.78
C GLY A 57 21.07 10.13 7.77
N VAL A 58 20.84 10.38 6.48
CA VAL A 58 21.89 10.31 5.44
C VAL A 58 22.32 11.73 5.02
N PRO A 59 23.58 12.13 5.28
CA PRO A 59 24.05 13.47 4.97
C PRO A 59 24.38 13.66 3.48
N GLY A 60 24.35 14.91 3.02
CA GLY A 60 24.74 15.29 1.67
C GLY A 60 23.69 14.97 0.61
N SER A 61 24.17 14.65 -0.59
CA SER A 61 23.33 14.32 -1.77
C SER A 61 23.59 12.88 -2.21
N PRO A 62 23.20 11.89 -1.39
CA PRO A 62 23.41 10.49 -1.73
C PRO A 62 22.55 10.11 -2.94
N ASP A 63 22.93 9.04 -3.63
CA ASP A 63 22.06 8.45 -4.65
C ASP A 63 20.74 8.02 -4.01
N LEU A 64 19.62 8.63 -4.44
CA LEU A 64 18.33 8.45 -3.80
C LEU A 64 17.84 6.99 -3.86
N ALA A 65 17.94 6.37 -5.04
CA ALA A 65 17.42 5.03 -5.25
C ALA A 65 18.26 3.99 -4.49
N ALA A 66 19.58 4.05 -4.62
CA ALA A 66 20.49 3.16 -3.92
C ALA A 66 20.36 3.31 -2.39
N THR A 67 20.17 4.55 -1.91
CA THR A 67 19.95 4.81 -0.47
C THR A 67 18.66 4.19 0.03
N ILE A 68 17.54 4.42 -0.67
CA ILE A 68 16.24 3.87 -0.25
C ILE A 68 16.29 2.35 -0.27
N PHE A 69 16.81 1.72 -1.33
CA PHE A 69 16.91 0.27 -1.41
C PHE A 69 17.81 -0.30 -0.30
N GLY A 70 18.98 0.31 -0.05
CA GLY A 70 19.85 -0.11 1.05
C GLY A 70 19.18 0.03 2.42
N LYS A 71 18.36 1.06 2.65
CA LYS A 71 17.61 1.22 3.91
C LYS A 71 16.50 0.17 4.04
N ILE A 72 15.82 -0.18 2.95
CA ILE A 72 14.82 -1.27 2.91
C ILE A 72 15.50 -2.60 3.23
N GLU A 73 16.64 -2.92 2.60
CA GLU A 73 17.40 -4.15 2.83
C GLU A 73 17.86 -4.31 4.30
N GLN A 74 18.19 -3.20 4.97
CA GLN A 74 18.58 -3.17 6.38
C GLN A 74 17.39 -3.19 7.35
N SER A 75 16.16 -3.16 6.85
CA SER A 75 14.96 -3.11 7.67
C SER A 75 14.41 -4.50 7.93
N ALA A 76 13.91 -4.72 9.14
CA ALA A 76 13.23 -5.97 9.47
C ALA A 76 11.80 -5.99 8.89
N VAL A 77 11.18 -4.82 8.76
CA VAL A 77 9.84 -4.65 8.21
C VAL A 77 9.84 -3.44 7.29
N PHE A 78 9.17 -3.59 6.14
CA PHE A 78 8.91 -2.51 5.19
C PHE A 78 7.40 -2.28 5.06
N VAL A 79 6.97 -1.04 5.27
CA VAL A 79 5.56 -0.60 5.12
C VAL A 79 5.48 0.38 3.95
N ALA A 80 4.76 0.00 2.90
CA ALA A 80 4.59 0.80 1.70
C ALA A 80 3.13 1.23 1.52
N ASP A 81 2.91 2.54 1.42
CA ASP A 81 1.65 3.09 0.92
C ASP A 81 1.62 3.02 -0.61
N VAL A 82 0.74 2.16 -1.14
CA VAL A 82 0.54 1.94 -2.57
C VAL A 82 -0.79 2.50 -3.06
N THR A 83 -1.30 3.56 -2.40
CA THR A 83 -2.52 4.25 -2.80
C THR A 83 -2.44 4.67 -4.27
N LEU A 84 -3.47 4.33 -5.04
CA LEU A 84 -3.56 4.68 -6.45
C LEU A 84 -3.82 6.18 -6.62
N VAL A 85 -3.00 6.84 -7.42
CA VAL A 85 -3.05 8.30 -7.64
C VAL A 85 -3.29 8.67 -9.10
N GLY A 86 -3.12 7.72 -10.00
CA GLY A 86 -3.38 7.89 -11.42
C GLY A 86 -4.81 7.54 -11.78
N ALA A 87 -5.44 8.38 -12.61
CA ALA A 87 -6.61 7.98 -13.38
C ALA A 87 -6.15 7.49 -14.75
N THR A 88 -6.58 6.30 -15.15
CA THR A 88 -6.46 5.88 -16.55
C THR A 88 -7.65 6.48 -17.31
N GLY A 89 -7.39 7.39 -18.24
CA GLY A 89 -8.40 7.84 -19.18
C GLY A 89 -8.81 6.67 -20.07
N GLY A 90 -9.87 5.96 -19.69
CA GLY A 90 -10.20 4.67 -20.26
C GLY A 90 -11.68 4.39 -20.36
N ALA A 91 -12.39 5.17 -21.17
CA ALA A 91 -13.36 4.53 -22.04
C ALA A 91 -12.58 3.64 -23.03
N ARG A 92 -12.18 2.44 -22.61
CA ARG A 92 -12.16 1.35 -23.57
C ARG A 92 -13.62 1.16 -23.95
N SER A 93 -14.02 1.73 -25.08
CA SER A 93 -15.21 1.27 -25.78
C SER A 93 -14.93 -0.15 -26.25
N SER A 94 -14.98 -1.12 -25.34
CA SER A 94 -15.53 -2.42 -25.68
C SER A 94 -17.02 -2.16 -25.87
N SER A 95 -17.40 -1.92 -27.12
CA SER A 95 -18.79 -1.85 -27.58
C SER A 95 -19.45 -3.22 -27.42
N ILE A 96 -19.65 -3.66 -26.19
CA ILE A 96 -20.77 -4.51 -25.83
C ILE A 96 -21.54 -3.70 -24.80
N ALA A 97 -22.26 -2.70 -25.31
CA ALA A 97 -23.44 -2.20 -24.63
C ALA A 97 -24.41 -3.38 -24.57
N MET A 98 -24.31 -4.19 -23.51
CA MET A 98 -25.35 -5.14 -23.17
C MET A 98 -26.52 -4.30 -22.61
N SER A 99 -27.29 -3.71 -23.50
CA SER A 99 -28.64 -3.25 -23.15
C SER A 99 -29.47 -4.49 -22.82
N PRO A 100 -30.13 -4.56 -21.65
CA PRO A 100 -30.99 -5.70 -21.28
C PRO A 100 -32.20 -5.89 -22.22
N LEU A 101 -32.37 -5.01 -23.22
CA LEU A 101 -33.44 -5.04 -24.20
C LEU A 101 -33.16 -5.92 -25.44
N ASN A 102 -31.92 -6.38 -25.66
CA ASN A 102 -31.57 -7.11 -26.90
C ASN A 102 -31.58 -8.65 -26.80
N MET A 103 -31.96 -9.23 -25.65
CA MET A 103 -32.04 -10.70 -25.51
C MET A 103 -33.44 -11.28 -25.80
N ALA A 104 -34.49 -10.44 -25.89
CA ALA A 104 -35.88 -10.93 -26.00
C ALA A 104 -36.40 -11.05 -27.44
N THR A 105 -35.72 -10.53 -28.47
CA THR A 105 -36.30 -10.41 -29.83
C THR A 105 -35.76 -11.44 -30.84
N ARG A 106 -34.83 -12.33 -30.45
CA ARG A 106 -34.24 -13.32 -31.36
C ARG A 106 -34.67 -14.79 -31.14
N ILE A 107 -35.74 -15.04 -30.37
CA ILE A 107 -36.24 -16.41 -30.12
C ILE A 107 -37.62 -16.70 -30.78
N THR A 108 -38.29 -15.72 -31.40
CA THR A 108 -39.65 -15.93 -31.97
C THR A 108 -39.75 -16.05 -33.50
N HIS A 109 -38.66 -16.20 -34.25
CA HIS A 109 -38.72 -16.34 -35.72
C HIS A 109 -38.14 -17.66 -36.29
N SER A 110 -37.92 -18.68 -35.46
CA SER A 110 -37.46 -20.01 -35.93
C SER A 110 -38.46 -21.12 -35.59
N ALA A 111 -39.77 -20.88 -35.74
CA ALA A 111 -40.79 -21.91 -35.50
C ALA A 111 -42.05 -21.80 -36.40
N THR A 112 -41.94 -21.28 -37.62
CA THR A 112 -43.04 -21.34 -38.62
C THR A 112 -42.49 -21.48 -40.03
N ASN A 113 -41.87 -22.63 -40.33
CA ASN A 113 -41.87 -23.22 -41.67
C ASN A 113 -41.39 -24.69 -41.58
N LEU A 114 -42.28 -25.52 -41.04
CA LEU A 114 -42.34 -26.96 -41.30
C LEU A 114 -43.79 -27.26 -41.66
N SER A 115 -44.09 -27.19 -42.95
CA SER A 115 -45.23 -27.80 -43.64
C SER A 115 -44.95 -27.76 -45.14
#